data_AF-A0A919WWY7-F1
#
_entry.id   AF-A0A919WWY7-F1
#
_cell.length_a   1.000
_cell.length_b   1.000
_cell.length_c   1.000
_cell.angle_alpha   90.00
_cell.angle_beta   90.00
_cell.angle_gamma   90.00
#
_symmetry.space_group_name_H-M   'P 1'
#
loop_
_entity.id
_entity.type
_entity.pdbx_description
1 polymer ?
#
loop_
_entity_poly.entity_id
_entity_poly.type
_entity_poly.pdbx_seq_one_letter_code
_entity_poly.pdbx_strand_id
1 'polypeptide(L)'
;MRLYNSIREIHRNGIIFVYPIIYDLIALAIGFYFIGFNGQSMFSVKLILEMGFPSVSHIENIPLFANQLSFFNGPAETTFFSGVAVLILIVIRTFLQGGYIQSLHTVVEGESYSFSEFIKASKKNWLQFLFLEIILYFLKISLTAFLVIFFPGIGGFAALCSLIVLRIIFIYLEFTIVLDKVHIPGALKLSRTYLAKSLVPTMLTIIVMYVICSGLSLFIHIMWSPTIVIGMILMYSYIMTLIQLVFMTILSKTRK
;
A
#
# COMPACT_ATOMS: atom_id res chain seq x y z
N MET A 1 -8.15 22.06 -9.75
CA MET A 1 -9.34 22.09 -8.85
C MET A 1 -9.54 20.82 -8.01
N ARG A 2 -9.51 19.58 -8.56
CA ARG A 2 -9.74 18.35 -7.77
C ARG A 2 -8.74 18.11 -6.63
N LEU A 3 -7.44 18.33 -6.87
CA LEU A 3 -6.38 18.12 -5.87
C LEU A 3 -6.49 19.07 -4.66
N TYR A 4 -6.90 20.31 -4.90
CA TYR A 4 -7.04 21.35 -3.86
C TYR A 4 -8.17 21.02 -2.87
N ASN A 5 -9.29 20.50 -3.37
CA ASN A 5 -10.38 20.03 -2.51
C ASN A 5 -9.96 18.80 -1.71
N SER A 6 -9.22 17.87 -2.32
CA SER A 6 -8.66 16.70 -1.62
C SER A 6 -7.68 17.08 -0.50
N ILE A 7 -6.83 18.08 -0.71
CA ILE A 7 -5.94 18.61 0.34
C ILE A 7 -6.74 19.22 1.49
N ARG A 8 -7.78 20.01 1.18
CA ARG A 8 -8.64 20.63 2.20
C ARG A 8 -9.38 19.57 3.04
N GLU A 9 -9.90 18.53 2.40
CA GLU A 9 -10.61 17.44 3.09
C GLU A 9 -9.68 16.60 3.98
N ILE A 10 -8.41 16.41 3.59
CA ILE A 10 -7.41 15.72 4.42
C ILE A 10 -6.97 16.57 5.61
N HIS A 11 -6.72 17.87 5.41
CA HIS A 11 -6.39 18.76 6.52
C HIS A 11 -7.53 18.87 7.54
N ARG A 12 -8.78 18.77 7.08
CA ARG A 12 -9.95 18.72 7.96
C ARG A 12 -10.06 17.39 8.73
N ASN A 13 -9.55 16.30 8.17
CA ASN A 13 -9.62 14.94 8.73
C ASN A 13 -8.21 14.33 8.91
N GLY A 14 -7.32 15.06 9.57
CA GLY A 14 -5.90 14.68 9.69
C GLY A 14 -5.64 13.33 10.37
N ILE A 15 -6.65 12.78 11.07
CA ILE A 15 -6.56 11.47 11.72
C ILE A 15 -6.31 10.31 10.74
N ILE A 16 -6.68 10.46 9.46
CA ILE A 16 -6.57 9.38 8.46
C ILE A 16 -5.11 9.03 8.16
N PHE A 17 -4.21 10.02 8.12
CA PHE A 17 -2.79 9.76 7.86
C PHE A 17 -2.02 9.36 9.12
N VAL A 18 -2.61 9.50 10.32
CA VAL A 18 -2.00 9.08 11.58
C VAL A 18 -1.91 7.55 11.69
N TYR A 19 -2.90 6.82 11.16
CA TYR A 19 -2.89 5.34 11.19
C TYR A 19 -1.65 4.76 10.50
N PRO A 20 -1.34 5.10 9.23
CA PRO A 20 -0.10 4.67 8.58
C PRO A 20 1.16 4.99 9.36
N ILE A 21 1.25 6.21 9.92
CA ILE A 21 2.42 6.65 10.68
C ILE A 21 2.64 5.77 11.91
N ILE A 22 1.60 5.54 12.71
CA ILE A 22 1.71 4.72 13.93
C ILE A 22 2.13 3.29 13.56
N TYR A 23 1.53 2.73 12.52
CA TYR A 23 1.85 1.38 12.05
C TYR A 23 3.31 1.26 11.61
N ASP A 24 3.80 2.20 10.80
CA ASP A 24 5.18 2.22 10.34
C ASP A 24 6.17 2.46 11.47
N LEU A 25 5.85 3.32 12.45
CA LEU A 25 6.70 3.53 13.62
C LEU A 25 6.80 2.27 14.49
N ILE A 26 5.71 1.52 14.66
CA ILE A 26 5.74 0.23 15.36
C ILE A 26 6.59 -0.78 14.58
N ALA A 27 6.39 -0.88 13.26
CA ALA A 27 7.16 -1.78 12.42
C ALA A 27 8.66 -1.43 12.40
N LEU A 28 8.99 -0.14 12.43
CA LEU A 28 10.34 0.38 12.54
C LEU A 28 10.94 0.05 13.91
N ALA A 29 10.23 0.31 15.01
CA ALA A 29 10.71 0.04 16.36
C ALA A 29 11.03 -1.45 16.57
N ILE A 30 10.15 -2.34 16.08
CA ILE A 30 10.39 -3.78 16.08
C ILE A 30 11.60 -4.14 15.20
N GLY A 31 11.69 -3.52 14.02
CA GLY A 31 12.83 -3.71 13.12
C GLY A 31 14.17 -3.34 13.74
N PHE A 32 14.24 -2.16 14.36
CA PHE A 32 15.39 -1.68 15.13
C PHE A 32 15.75 -2.61 16.28
N TYR A 33 14.76 -3.15 16.98
CA TYR A 33 15.01 -4.06 18.11
C TYR A 33 15.71 -5.36 17.66
N PHE A 34 15.30 -5.93 16.53
CA PHE A 34 15.83 -7.22 16.06
C PHE A 34 17.09 -7.09 15.20
N ILE A 35 17.15 -6.10 14.32
CA ILE A 35 18.19 -5.97 13.28
C ILE A 35 19.11 -4.78 13.55
N GLY A 36 18.68 -3.81 14.36
CA GLY A 36 19.30 -2.50 14.44
C GLY A 36 19.07 -1.67 13.19
N PHE A 37 19.73 -0.52 13.11
CA PHE A 37 19.76 0.26 11.88
C PHE A 37 20.85 -0.30 10.97
N ASN A 38 20.44 -0.98 9.90
CA ASN A 38 21.34 -1.50 8.89
C ASN A 38 21.02 -0.90 7.51
N GLY A 39 22.00 -0.93 6.61
CA GLY A 39 21.90 -0.41 5.26
C GLY A 39 22.96 0.63 4.96
N GLN A 40 23.22 0.84 3.67
CA GLN A 40 24.12 1.86 3.17
C GLN A 40 23.39 2.73 2.15
N SER A 41 23.86 3.96 1.99
CA SER A 41 23.39 4.83 0.94
C SER A 41 23.61 4.18 -0.42
N MET A 42 22.56 4.10 -1.24
CA MET A 42 22.62 3.48 -2.56
C MET A 42 21.70 4.19 -3.54
N PHE A 43 22.10 4.19 -4.82
CA PHE A 43 21.24 4.66 -5.89
C PHE A 43 20.25 3.54 -6.26
N SER A 44 19.07 3.55 -5.64
CA SER A 44 18.07 2.51 -5.83
C SER A 44 16.66 3.07 -5.85
N VAL A 45 15.82 2.47 -6.69
CA VAL A 45 14.40 2.80 -6.80
C VAL A 45 13.60 1.51 -6.68
N LYS A 46 12.68 1.48 -5.71
CA LYS A 46 11.68 0.43 -5.58
C LYS A 46 10.39 0.90 -6.23
N LEU A 47 9.91 0.17 -7.23
CA LEU A 47 8.56 0.39 -7.76
C LEU A 47 7.54 -0.17 -6.77
N ILE A 48 6.54 0.65 -6.45
CA ILE A 48 5.49 0.24 -5.54
C ILE A 48 4.57 -0.77 -6.22
N LEU A 49 4.59 -1.99 -5.72
CA LEU A 49 3.68 -3.06 -6.13
C LEU A 49 2.60 -3.35 -5.08
N GLU A 50 2.53 -2.51 -4.03
CA GLU A 50 1.60 -2.63 -2.90
C GLU A 50 1.11 -1.25 -2.44
N MET A 51 -0.21 -1.05 -2.44
CA MET A 51 -0.85 0.23 -2.11
C MET A 51 -2.17 0.03 -1.39
N GLY A 52 -2.22 -1.03 -0.56
CA GLY A 52 -3.29 -1.16 0.41
C GLY A 52 -3.13 -0.09 1.48
N PHE A 53 -3.05 -0.49 2.73
CA PHE A 53 -2.71 0.45 3.79
C PHE A 53 -1.31 1.07 3.55
N PRO A 54 -1.16 2.41 3.50
CA PRO A 54 0.14 3.04 3.23
C PRO A 54 1.23 2.64 4.23
N SER A 55 2.43 2.36 3.72
CA SER A 55 3.63 2.08 4.50
C SER A 55 4.90 2.46 3.72
N VAL A 56 5.87 3.10 4.37
CA VAL A 56 7.19 3.43 3.79
C VAL A 56 7.92 2.20 3.31
N SER A 57 7.67 1.05 3.92
CA SER A 57 8.32 -0.18 3.50
C SER A 57 8.05 -0.51 2.02
N HIS A 58 6.94 -0.01 1.44
CA HIS A 58 6.66 -0.19 0.01
C HIS A 58 7.67 0.48 -0.93
N ILE A 59 8.37 1.52 -0.46
CA ILE A 59 9.36 2.28 -1.25
C ILE A 59 10.81 1.97 -0.84
N GLU A 60 11.02 1.12 0.15
CA GLU A 60 12.33 0.78 0.68
C GLU A 60 12.78 -0.64 0.27
N ASN A 61 14.00 -0.77 -0.23
CA ASN A 61 14.59 -2.06 -0.60
C ASN A 61 15.40 -2.71 0.52
N ILE A 62 15.70 -1.96 1.57
CA ILE A 62 16.47 -2.41 2.73
C ILE A 62 15.52 -3.13 3.70
N PRO A 63 15.92 -4.29 4.28
CA PRO A 63 15.06 -5.04 5.19
C PRO A 63 15.10 -4.44 6.60
N LEU A 64 14.55 -3.23 6.78
CA LEU A 64 14.49 -2.54 8.08
C LEU A 64 13.14 -2.73 8.78
N PHE A 65 12.03 -2.70 8.05
CA PHE A 65 10.69 -2.74 8.65
C PHE A 65 10.20 -4.17 8.84
N ALA A 66 9.72 -4.49 10.06
CA ALA A 66 9.16 -5.79 10.39
C ALA A 66 7.77 -6.06 9.76
N ASN A 67 7.29 -5.19 8.87
CA ASN A 67 6.02 -5.36 8.17
C ASN A 67 6.17 -5.96 6.76
N GLN A 68 7.35 -6.48 6.41
CA GLN A 68 7.63 -7.13 5.13
C GLN A 68 8.27 -8.49 5.29
N LEU A 69 8.03 -9.38 4.33
CA LEU A 69 8.69 -10.68 4.28
C LEU A 69 10.18 -10.55 3.91
N SER A 70 10.59 -9.46 3.26
CA SER A 70 12.02 -9.15 3.03
C SER A 70 12.80 -9.00 4.33
N PHE A 71 12.14 -8.71 5.45
CA PHE A 71 12.74 -8.66 6.78
C PHE A 71 13.46 -9.95 7.16
N PHE A 72 12.99 -11.10 6.68
CA PHE A 72 13.66 -12.40 6.90
C PHE A 72 14.99 -12.54 6.16
N ASN A 73 15.27 -11.68 5.18
CA ASN A 73 16.55 -11.65 4.46
C ASN A 73 17.54 -10.65 5.09
N GLY A 74 17.21 -10.12 6.27
CA GLY A 74 18.08 -9.22 7.01
C GLY A 74 19.35 -9.91 7.54
N PRO A 75 20.34 -9.12 8.02
CA PRO A 75 21.63 -9.63 8.48
C PRO A 75 21.54 -10.38 9.83
N ALA A 76 20.46 -10.21 10.59
CA ALA A 76 20.28 -10.88 11.87
C ALA A 76 19.73 -12.28 11.67
N GLU A 77 20.14 -13.23 12.52
CA GLU A 77 19.54 -14.55 12.54
C GLU A 77 18.03 -14.44 12.74
N THR A 78 17.28 -15.04 11.82
CA THR A 78 15.82 -15.04 11.85
C THR A 78 15.32 -15.92 12.99
N THR A 79 15.11 -15.30 14.14
CA THR A 79 14.53 -15.98 15.30
C THR A 79 13.05 -16.29 15.06
N PHE A 80 12.53 -17.33 15.73
CA PHE A 80 11.09 -17.60 15.76
C PHE A 80 10.26 -16.36 16.16
N PHE A 81 10.78 -15.54 17.10
CA PHE A 81 10.12 -14.33 17.57
C PHE A 81 10.01 -13.23 16.50
N SER A 82 11.04 -13.04 15.65
CA SER A 82 10.95 -12.06 14.57
C SER A 82 9.91 -12.49 13.53
N GLY A 83 9.79 -13.79 13.26
CA GLY A 83 8.75 -14.31 12.38
C GLY A 83 7.33 -14.11 12.90
N VAL A 84 7.11 -14.36 14.20
CA VAL A 84 5.82 -14.07 14.84
C VAL A 84 5.49 -12.58 14.78
N ALA A 85 6.47 -11.69 15.02
CA ALA A 85 6.25 -10.25 14.94
C ALA A 85 5.83 -9.79 13.54
N VAL A 86 6.49 -10.30 12.49
CA VAL A 86 6.13 -10.01 11.08
C VAL A 86 4.71 -10.46 10.77
N LEU A 87 4.34 -11.68 11.16
CA LEU A 87 2.99 -12.21 10.95
C LEU A 87 1.92 -11.37 11.67
N ILE A 88 2.18 -10.96 12.90
CA ILE A 88 1.28 -10.09 13.66
C ILE A 88 1.09 -8.75 12.94
N LEU A 89 2.17 -8.14 12.46
CA LEU A 89 2.09 -6.87 11.73
C LEU A 89 1.29 -6.99 10.42
N ILE A 90 1.46 -8.09 9.67
CA ILE A 90 0.64 -8.35 8.47
C ILE A 90 -0.85 -8.48 8.84
N VAL A 91 -1.19 -9.18 9.93
CA VAL A 91 -2.58 -9.28 10.40
C VAL A 91 -3.12 -7.90 10.83
N ILE A 92 -2.31 -7.09 11.51
CA ILE A 92 -2.69 -5.72 11.88
C ILE A 92 -2.92 -4.87 10.62
N ARG A 93 -2.03 -4.95 9.62
CA ARG A 93 -2.15 -4.23 8.35
C ARG A 93 -3.47 -4.53 7.64
N THR A 94 -3.79 -5.81 7.49
CA THR A 94 -5.03 -6.26 6.82
C THR A 94 -6.28 -5.82 7.56
N PHE A 95 -6.23 -5.80 8.90
CA PHE A 95 -7.28 -5.24 9.74
C PHE A 95 -7.44 -3.73 9.54
N LEU A 96 -6.35 -2.96 9.57
CA LEU A 96 -6.38 -1.51 9.40
C LEU A 96 -6.82 -1.11 8.00
N GLN A 97 -6.44 -1.88 6.96
CA GLN A 97 -6.76 -1.59 5.57
C GLN A 97 -8.26 -1.40 5.32
N GLY A 98 -9.11 -2.26 5.89
CA GLY A 98 -10.56 -2.17 5.69
C GLY A 98 -11.18 -0.90 6.28
N GLY A 99 -10.79 -0.52 7.50
CA GLY A 99 -11.24 0.71 8.16
C GLY A 99 -10.68 1.96 7.48
N TYR A 100 -9.43 1.89 7.02
CA TYR A 100 -8.77 2.98 6.33
C TYR A 100 -9.46 3.32 5.00
N ILE A 101 -9.77 2.30 4.17
CA ILE A 101 -10.51 2.50 2.92
C ILE A 101 -11.90 3.09 3.17
N GLN A 102 -12.62 2.60 4.19
CA GLN A 102 -13.92 3.18 4.57
C GLN A 102 -13.79 4.65 4.96
N SER A 103 -12.74 5.01 5.71
CA SER A 103 -12.51 6.39 6.13
C SER A 103 -12.22 7.32 4.96
N LEU A 104 -11.47 6.83 3.96
CA LEU A 104 -11.28 7.57 2.71
C LEU A 104 -12.60 7.86 2.01
N HIS A 105 -13.51 6.89 2.00
CA HIS A 105 -14.84 7.07 1.41
C HIS A 105 -15.68 8.12 2.14
N THR A 106 -15.79 8.00 3.47
CA THR A 106 -16.51 8.96 4.32
C THR A 106 -16.03 10.39 4.09
N VAL A 107 -14.71 10.59 3.97
CA VAL A 107 -14.14 11.91 3.68
C VAL A 107 -14.44 12.39 2.26
N VAL A 108 -14.43 11.50 1.26
CA VAL A 108 -14.82 11.86 -0.12
C VAL A 108 -16.31 12.23 -0.20
N GLU A 109 -17.16 11.63 0.61
CA GLU A 109 -18.59 11.99 0.72
C GLU A 109 -18.85 13.26 1.54
N GLY A 110 -17.82 13.79 2.21
CA GLY A 110 -17.90 15.00 3.02
C GLY A 110 -18.48 14.77 4.41
N GLU A 111 -18.65 13.52 4.82
CA GLU A 111 -19.13 13.13 6.14
C GLU A 111 -18.01 13.26 7.20
N SER A 112 -18.40 13.30 8.48
CA SER A 112 -17.45 13.38 9.58
C SER A 112 -16.84 12.01 9.89
N TYR A 113 -15.52 11.98 10.12
CA TYR A 113 -14.83 10.76 10.55
C TYR A 113 -15.42 10.16 11.85
N SER A 114 -15.68 8.86 11.85
CA SER A 114 -16.12 8.10 13.03
C SER A 114 -15.21 6.89 13.28
N PHE A 115 -14.59 6.86 14.46
CA PHE A 115 -13.75 5.74 14.86
C PHE A 115 -14.54 4.42 15.00
N SER A 116 -15.81 4.50 15.41
CA SER A 116 -16.69 3.33 15.50
C SER A 116 -16.90 2.68 14.12
N GLU A 117 -17.09 3.51 13.09
CA GLU A 117 -17.23 3.03 11.72
C GLU A 117 -15.93 2.44 11.17
N PHE A 118 -14.79 3.06 11.48
CA PHE A 118 -13.47 2.52 11.16
C PHE A 118 -13.32 1.10 11.71
N ILE A 119 -13.56 0.90 13.01
CA ILE A 119 -13.42 -0.43 13.64
C ILE A 119 -14.43 -1.43 13.08
N LYS A 120 -15.67 -1.00 12.81
CA LYS A 120 -16.70 -1.87 12.22
C LYS A 120 -16.31 -2.34 10.82
N ALA A 121 -15.77 -1.44 9.99
CA ALA A 121 -15.30 -1.77 8.64
C ALA A 121 -14.04 -2.65 8.68
N SER A 122 -13.09 -2.38 9.57
CA SER A 122 -11.93 -3.24 9.83
C SER A 122 -12.33 -4.66 10.21
N LYS A 123 -13.19 -4.82 11.23
CA LYS A 123 -13.69 -6.13 11.69
C LYS A 123 -14.47 -6.90 10.63
N LYS A 124 -15.16 -6.20 9.73
CA LYS A 124 -15.93 -6.86 8.68
C LYS A 124 -15.03 -7.41 7.57
N ASN A 125 -14.01 -6.65 7.16
CA ASN A 125 -13.28 -6.93 5.93
C ASN A 125 -11.89 -7.55 6.13
N TRP A 126 -11.35 -7.60 7.36
CA TRP A 126 -9.97 -8.05 7.60
C TRP A 126 -9.65 -9.44 7.05
N LEU A 127 -10.55 -10.43 7.22
CA LEU A 127 -10.34 -11.77 6.66
C LEU A 127 -10.28 -11.75 5.13
N GLN A 128 -11.14 -10.96 4.50
CA GLN A 128 -11.15 -10.85 3.04
C GLN A 128 -9.85 -10.21 2.53
N PHE A 129 -9.34 -9.19 3.23
CA PHE A 129 -8.05 -8.57 2.91
C PHE A 129 -6.88 -9.51 3.16
N LEU A 130 -6.91 -10.31 4.24
CA LEU A 130 -5.89 -11.32 4.51
C LEU A 130 -5.83 -12.38 3.41
N PHE A 131 -6.99 -12.94 3.02
CA PHE A 131 -7.06 -13.88 1.90
C PHE A 131 -6.60 -13.23 0.59
N LEU A 132 -7.00 -11.97 0.35
CA LEU A 132 -6.59 -11.24 -0.83
C LEU A 132 -5.07 -11.05 -0.90
N GLU A 133 -4.43 -10.70 0.22
CA GLU A 133 -2.98 -10.53 0.33
C GLU A 133 -2.23 -11.84 0.11
N ILE A 134 -2.73 -12.95 0.66
CA ILE A 134 -2.16 -14.29 0.44
C ILE A 134 -2.26 -14.67 -1.05
N ILE A 135 -3.45 -14.56 -1.65
CA ILE A 135 -3.66 -14.86 -3.08
C ILE A 135 -2.73 -14.01 -3.94
N LEU A 136 -2.63 -12.73 -3.62
CA LEU A 136 -1.75 -11.79 -4.29
C LEU A 136 -0.29 -12.21 -4.21
N TYR A 137 0.18 -12.55 -3.03
CA TYR A 137 1.56 -12.95 -2.82
C TYR A 137 1.92 -14.18 -3.67
N PHE A 138 1.08 -15.21 -3.64
CA PHE A 138 1.25 -16.40 -4.49
C PHE A 138 1.18 -16.08 -5.98
N LEU A 139 0.28 -15.18 -6.39
CA LEU A 139 0.15 -14.76 -7.78
C LEU A 139 1.39 -14.01 -8.25
N LYS A 140 1.94 -13.11 -7.44
CA LYS A 140 3.17 -12.36 -7.77
C LYS A 140 4.36 -13.30 -7.96
N ILE A 141 4.57 -14.24 -7.03
CA ILE A 141 5.66 -15.21 -7.09
C ILE A 141 5.51 -16.10 -8.30
N SER A 142 4.34 -16.72 -8.47
CA SER A 142 4.08 -17.65 -9.57
C SER A 142 4.23 -16.98 -10.93
N LEU A 143 3.67 -15.77 -11.10
CA LEU A 143 3.75 -15.01 -12.33
C LEU A 143 5.18 -14.60 -12.67
N THR A 144 5.94 -14.14 -11.67
CA THR A 144 7.34 -13.75 -11.85
C THR A 144 8.20 -14.95 -12.20
N ALA A 145 8.07 -16.05 -11.46
CA ALA A 145 8.79 -17.29 -11.73
C ALA A 145 8.48 -17.84 -13.12
N PHE A 146 7.19 -17.90 -13.49
CA PHE A 146 6.75 -18.33 -14.81
C PHE A 146 7.38 -17.48 -15.92
N LEU A 147 7.24 -16.16 -15.86
CA LEU A 147 7.77 -15.29 -16.92
C LEU A 147 9.29 -15.32 -17.02
N VAL A 148 10.01 -15.39 -15.89
CA VAL A 148 11.48 -15.45 -15.89
C VAL A 148 11.99 -16.78 -16.42
N ILE A 149 11.36 -17.91 -16.05
CA ILE A 149 11.78 -19.25 -16.51
C ILE A 149 11.51 -19.44 -18.00
N PHE A 150 10.33 -19.06 -18.49
CA PHE A 150 9.93 -19.29 -19.88
C PHE A 150 10.44 -18.22 -20.86
N PHE A 151 10.78 -17.02 -20.37
CA PHE A 151 11.30 -15.92 -21.19
C PHE A 151 12.59 -15.33 -20.61
N PRO A 152 13.71 -16.07 -20.56
CA PRO A 152 14.92 -15.64 -19.83
C PRO A 152 15.51 -14.29 -20.24
N GLY A 153 15.31 -13.83 -21.49
CA GLY A 153 15.80 -12.53 -21.96
C GLY A 153 14.92 -11.32 -21.60
N ILE A 154 13.60 -11.49 -21.53
CA ILE A 154 12.62 -10.39 -21.35
C ILE A 154 11.68 -10.60 -20.16
N GLY A 155 11.76 -11.76 -19.53
CA GLY A 155 10.81 -12.27 -18.54
C GLY A 155 10.74 -11.40 -17.30
N GLY A 156 11.88 -10.88 -16.84
CA GLY A 156 11.92 -9.91 -15.74
C GLY A 156 11.16 -8.62 -16.08
N PHE A 157 11.36 -8.08 -17.28
CA PHE A 157 10.63 -6.89 -17.74
C PHE A 157 9.14 -7.17 -17.94
N ALA A 158 8.80 -8.30 -18.54
CA ALA A 158 7.41 -8.74 -18.72
C ALA A 158 6.69 -8.95 -17.38
N ALA A 159 7.38 -9.52 -16.38
CA ALA A 159 6.88 -9.68 -15.03
C ALA A 159 6.60 -8.32 -14.39
N LEU A 160 7.53 -7.37 -14.50
CA LEU A 160 7.36 -6.02 -13.99
C LEU A 160 6.14 -5.32 -14.61
N CYS A 161 6.01 -5.34 -15.94
CA CYS A 161 4.84 -4.81 -16.64
C CYS A 161 3.53 -5.47 -16.17
N SER A 162 3.54 -6.80 -16.02
CA SER A 162 2.36 -7.55 -15.57
C SER A 162 1.98 -7.21 -14.13
N LEU A 163 2.96 -7.07 -13.24
CA LEU A 163 2.76 -6.69 -11.83
C LEU A 163 2.21 -5.27 -11.69
N ILE A 164 2.63 -4.35 -12.55
CA ILE A 164 2.05 -2.99 -12.62
C ILE A 164 0.58 -3.06 -13.00
N VAL A 165 0.23 -3.76 -14.09
CA VAL A 165 -1.17 -3.93 -14.51
C VAL A 165 -2.00 -4.58 -13.41
N LEU A 166 -1.45 -5.61 -12.80
CA LEU A 166 -2.07 -6.32 -11.69
C LEU A 166 -2.38 -5.35 -10.55
N ARG A 167 -1.42 -4.51 -10.14
CA ARG A 167 -1.62 -3.51 -9.08
C ARG A 167 -2.78 -2.56 -9.35
N ILE A 168 -2.94 -2.10 -10.59
CA ILE A 168 -4.04 -1.20 -10.97
C ILE A 168 -5.40 -1.86 -10.71
N ILE A 169 -5.54 -3.12 -11.11
CA ILE A 169 -6.76 -3.90 -10.88
C ILE A 169 -6.99 -4.08 -9.38
N PHE A 170 -5.95 -4.34 -8.60
CA PHE A 170 -6.06 -4.57 -7.17
C PHE A 170 -6.42 -3.31 -6.37
N ILE A 171 -5.95 -2.12 -6.73
CA ILE A 171 -6.39 -0.87 -6.08
C ILE A 171 -7.92 -0.74 -6.16
N TYR A 172 -8.47 -0.97 -7.35
CA TYR A 172 -9.92 -0.92 -7.55
C TYR A 172 -10.64 -2.04 -6.82
N LEU A 173 -10.08 -3.25 -6.85
CA LEU A 173 -10.64 -4.39 -6.15
C LEU A 173 -10.75 -4.14 -4.64
N GLU A 174 -9.67 -3.66 -4.02
CA GLU A 174 -9.60 -3.34 -2.59
C GLU A 174 -10.69 -2.32 -2.20
N PHE A 175 -10.90 -1.29 -3.03
CA PHE A 175 -11.95 -0.30 -2.79
C PHE A 175 -13.35 -0.88 -3.01
N THR A 176 -13.59 -1.60 -4.10
CA THR A 176 -14.89 -2.21 -4.41
C THR A 176 -15.35 -3.19 -3.32
N ILE A 177 -14.44 -3.97 -2.73
CA ILE A 177 -14.76 -4.88 -1.61
C ILE A 177 -15.40 -4.11 -0.45
N VAL A 178 -14.85 -2.93 -0.10
CA VAL A 178 -15.33 -2.14 1.03
C VAL A 178 -16.60 -1.37 0.68
N LEU A 179 -16.63 -0.71 -0.48
CA LEU A 179 -17.73 0.18 -0.87
C LEU A 179 -19.01 -0.57 -1.23
N ASP A 180 -18.87 -1.64 -2.01
CA ASP A 180 -19.99 -2.43 -2.51
C ASP A 180 -20.28 -3.65 -1.63
N LYS A 181 -19.46 -3.88 -0.58
CA LYS A 181 -19.65 -4.95 0.42
C LYS A 181 -19.76 -6.35 -0.24
N VAL A 182 -19.05 -6.54 -1.34
CA VAL A 182 -19.05 -7.78 -2.15
C VAL A 182 -17.82 -8.64 -1.86
N HIS A 183 -17.97 -9.96 -2.02
CA HIS A 183 -16.84 -10.90 -1.97
C HIS A 183 -15.90 -10.72 -3.17
N ILE A 184 -14.66 -11.22 -3.04
CA ILE A 184 -13.57 -11.07 -4.04
C ILE A 184 -14.01 -11.35 -5.49
N PRO A 185 -14.76 -12.45 -5.82
CA PRO A 185 -15.14 -12.71 -7.22
C PRO A 185 -16.10 -11.66 -7.78
N GLY A 186 -17.07 -11.20 -6.98
CA GLY A 186 -18.01 -10.15 -7.36
C GLY A 186 -17.30 -8.80 -7.50
N ALA A 187 -16.39 -8.51 -6.56
CA ALA A 187 -15.55 -7.32 -6.61
C ALA A 187 -14.71 -7.25 -7.88
N LEU A 188 -14.20 -8.38 -8.37
CA LEU A 188 -13.33 -8.44 -9.55
C LEU A 188 -14.08 -8.11 -10.86
N LYS A 189 -15.36 -8.47 -10.95
CA LYS A 189 -16.20 -8.10 -12.10
C LYS A 189 -16.49 -6.60 -12.09
N LEU A 190 -16.91 -6.07 -10.94
CA LEU A 190 -17.26 -4.66 -10.78
C LEU A 190 -16.05 -3.73 -10.90
N SER A 191 -14.91 -4.10 -10.30
CA SER A 191 -13.66 -3.32 -10.37
C SER A 191 -13.19 -3.13 -11.82
N ARG A 192 -13.31 -4.16 -12.66
CA ARG A 192 -13.02 -4.09 -14.10
C ARG A 192 -13.96 -3.11 -14.81
N THR A 193 -15.26 -3.15 -14.50
CA THR A 193 -16.23 -2.21 -15.08
C THR A 193 -15.93 -0.76 -14.69
N TYR A 194 -15.60 -0.50 -13.42
CA TYR A 194 -15.24 0.83 -12.96
C TYR A 194 -13.92 1.32 -13.56
N LEU A 195 -12.92 0.44 -13.67
CA LEU A 195 -11.65 0.76 -14.29
C LEU A 195 -11.82 1.12 -15.78
N ALA A 196 -12.63 0.36 -16.52
CA ALA A 196 -12.91 0.65 -17.93
C ALA A 196 -13.55 2.04 -18.11
N LYS A 197 -14.45 2.45 -17.21
CA LYS A 197 -15.09 3.78 -17.24
C LYS A 197 -14.17 4.93 -16.83
N SER A 198 -13.10 4.66 -16.08
CA SER A 198 -12.18 5.69 -15.53
C SER A 198 -10.74 5.57 -16.01
N LEU A 199 -10.49 4.84 -17.11
CA LEU A 199 -9.14 4.46 -17.51
C LEU A 199 -8.17 5.65 -17.62
N VAL A 200 -8.56 6.72 -18.30
CA VAL A 200 -7.71 7.91 -18.52
C VAL A 200 -7.31 8.61 -17.20
N PRO A 201 -8.24 9.08 -16.35
CA PRO A 201 -7.87 9.75 -15.09
C PRO A 201 -7.11 8.81 -14.14
N THR A 202 -7.40 7.51 -14.18
CA THR A 202 -6.71 6.50 -13.38
C THR A 202 -5.27 6.33 -13.81
N MET A 203 -5.01 6.15 -15.10
CA MET A 203 -3.65 6.04 -15.64
C MET A 203 -2.81 7.28 -15.34
N LEU A 204 -3.38 8.49 -15.47
CA LEU A 204 -2.69 9.73 -15.09
C LEU A 204 -2.30 9.72 -13.61
N THR A 205 -3.22 9.33 -12.72
CA THR A 205 -2.97 9.27 -11.27
C THR A 205 -1.89 8.23 -10.94
N ILE A 206 -1.90 7.08 -11.63
CA ILE A 206 -0.89 6.03 -11.49
C ILE A 206 0.49 6.52 -11.93
N ILE A 207 0.59 7.23 -13.05
CA ILE A 207 1.87 7.78 -13.53
C ILE A 207 2.42 8.77 -12.50
N VAL A 208 1.59 9.72 -12.05
CA VAL A 208 1.99 10.71 -11.03
C VAL A 208 2.47 10.01 -9.76
N MET A 209 1.72 9.00 -9.31
CA MET A 209 2.04 8.18 -8.17
C MET A 209 3.39 7.46 -8.33
N TYR A 210 3.65 6.77 -9.45
CA TYR A 210 4.93 6.11 -9.68
C TYR A 210 6.09 7.11 -9.74
N VAL A 211 5.91 8.29 -10.36
CA VAL A 211 6.94 9.33 -10.41
C VAL A 211 7.28 9.83 -9.00
N ILE A 212 6.27 10.19 -8.21
CA ILE A 212 6.47 10.68 -6.84
C ILE A 212 7.11 9.58 -5.99
N CYS A 213 6.54 8.37 -6.00
CA CYS A 213 7.04 7.27 -5.18
C CYS A 213 8.45 6.82 -5.58
N SER A 214 8.79 6.87 -6.86
CA SER A 214 10.16 6.61 -7.32
C SER A 214 11.13 7.67 -6.84
N GLY A 215 10.74 8.96 -6.85
CA GLY A 215 11.53 10.05 -6.28
C GLY A 215 11.72 9.91 -4.77
N LEU A 216 10.65 9.58 -4.04
CA LEU A 216 10.71 9.31 -2.59
C LEU A 216 11.59 8.10 -2.28
N SER A 217 11.47 7.03 -3.06
CA SER A 217 12.32 5.83 -2.96
C SER A 217 13.79 6.18 -3.22
N LEU A 218 14.09 6.94 -4.27
CA LEU A 218 15.45 7.37 -4.54
C LEU A 218 16.02 8.21 -3.38
N PHE A 219 15.21 9.15 -2.87
CA PHE A 219 15.62 10.04 -1.80
C PHE A 219 15.95 9.30 -0.51
N ILE A 220 15.10 8.36 -0.07
CA ILE A 220 15.35 7.59 1.15
C ILE A 220 16.60 6.73 1.04
N HIS A 221 16.89 6.14 -0.13
CA HIS A 221 18.09 5.32 -0.33
C HIS A 221 19.36 6.15 -0.45
N ILE A 222 19.34 7.35 -1.03
CA ILE A 222 20.52 8.22 -1.11
C ILE A 222 20.83 8.82 0.27
N MET A 223 19.81 9.31 0.98
CA MET A 223 19.96 9.99 2.27
C MET A 223 19.73 9.03 3.44
N TRP A 224 20.24 7.80 3.32
CA TRP A 224 19.98 6.73 4.28
C TRP A 224 20.46 7.11 5.70
N SER A 225 19.51 7.42 6.58
CA SER A 225 19.75 7.71 8.00
C SER A 225 18.45 7.55 8.81
N PRO A 226 18.52 7.27 10.12
CA PRO A 226 17.33 7.07 10.95
C PRO A 226 16.37 8.26 10.93
N THR A 227 16.92 9.48 10.97
CA THR A 227 16.14 10.73 10.93
C THR A 227 15.41 10.90 9.61
N ILE A 228 16.06 10.57 8.50
CA ILE A 228 15.43 10.60 7.17
C ILE A 228 14.34 9.53 7.07
N VAL A 229 14.57 8.29 7.54
CA VAL A 229 13.55 7.24 7.55
C VAL A 229 12.30 7.68 8.32
N ILE A 230 12.46 8.27 9.51
CA ILE A 230 11.33 8.79 10.30
C ILE A 230 10.62 9.94 9.57
N GLY A 231 11.36 10.89 9.01
CA GLY A 231 10.79 11.97 8.20
C GLY A 231 10.02 11.45 6.98
N MET A 232 10.53 10.38 6.36
CA MET A 232 9.89 9.71 5.24
C MET A 232 8.60 9.00 5.63
N ILE A 233 8.48 8.45 6.85
CA ILE A 233 7.22 7.90 7.36
C ILE A 233 6.11 8.94 7.31
N LEU A 234 6.38 10.15 7.80
CA LEU A 234 5.42 11.24 7.80
C LEU A 234 5.07 11.68 6.37
N MET A 235 6.09 11.95 5.56
CA MET A 235 5.91 12.49 4.20
C MET A 235 5.23 11.48 3.28
N TYR A 236 5.66 10.22 3.30
CA TYR A 236 5.09 9.16 2.48
C TYR A 236 3.64 8.89 2.87
N SER A 237 3.35 8.76 4.18
CA SER A 237 1.97 8.52 4.65
C SER A 237 1.03 9.60 4.15
N TYR A 238 1.41 10.87 4.29
CA TYR A 238 0.62 12.01 3.83
C TYR A 238 0.39 12.00 2.30
N ILE A 239 1.46 11.86 1.52
CA ILE A 239 1.40 11.84 0.04
C ILE A 239 0.56 10.65 -0.44
N MET A 240 0.73 9.49 0.17
CA MET A 240 0.06 8.27 -0.25
C MET A 240 -1.42 8.31 0.09
N THR A 241 -1.79 8.86 1.25
CA THR A 241 -3.20 9.15 1.60
C THR A 241 -3.83 10.12 0.60
N LEU A 242 -3.13 11.19 0.19
CA LEU A 242 -3.60 12.10 -0.86
C LEU A 242 -3.89 11.37 -2.18
N ILE A 243 -2.95 10.55 -2.64
CA ILE A 243 -3.08 9.78 -3.89
C ILE A 243 -4.27 8.81 -3.80
N GLN A 244 -4.42 8.09 -2.68
CA GLN A 244 -5.54 7.17 -2.49
C GLN A 244 -6.88 7.88 -2.41
N LEU A 245 -6.93 9.07 -1.84
CA LEU A 245 -8.15 9.88 -1.84
C LEU A 245 -8.53 10.35 -3.25
N VAL A 246 -7.54 10.65 -4.11
CA VAL A 246 -7.78 10.93 -5.53
C VAL A 246 -8.35 9.69 -6.23
N PHE A 247 -7.78 8.50 -6.02
CA PHE A 247 -8.34 7.27 -6.58
C PHE A 247 -9.76 7.00 -6.07
N MET A 248 -10.02 7.19 -4.78
CA MET A 248 -11.35 7.04 -4.18
C MET A 248 -12.34 8.02 -4.81
N THR A 249 -11.94 9.28 -5.02
CA THR A 249 -12.78 10.29 -5.69
C THR A 249 -13.12 9.91 -7.14
N ILE A 250 -12.17 9.31 -7.86
CA ILE A 250 -12.40 8.81 -9.23
C ILE A 250 -13.41 7.67 -9.19
N LEU A 251 -13.26 6.72 -8.26
CA LEU A 251 -14.14 5.57 -8.11
C LEU A 251 -15.57 5.96 -7.67
N SER A 252 -15.72 6.82 -6.66
CA SER A 252 -17.04 7.26 -6.19
C SER A 252 -17.84 7.98 -7.28
N LYS A 253 -17.17 8.61 -8.25
CA LYS A 253 -17.83 9.24 -9.40
C LYS A 253 -18.26 8.27 -10.47
N THR A 254 -17.51 7.19 -10.71
CA THR A 254 -17.89 6.17 -11.70
C THR A 254 -18.92 5.16 -11.19
N ARG A 255 -19.10 5.12 -9.86
CA ARG A 255 -20.15 4.34 -9.19
C ARG A 255 -21.53 4.99 -9.30
N LYS A 256 -21.59 6.32 -9.29
CA LYS A 256 -22.82 7.10 -9.55
C LYS A 256 -23.21 7.00 -11.02
#